data_AF-D0EZ86-F1
#
_entry.id   AF-D0EZ86-F1
#
_cell.length_a   1.000
_cell.length_b   1.000
_cell.length_c   1.000
_cell.angle_alpha   90.00
_cell.angle_beta   90.00
_cell.angle_gamma   90.00
#
_symmetry.space_group_name_H-M   'P 1'
#
loop_
_entity.id
_entity.type
_entity.pdbx_description
1 polymer ?
#
loop_
_entity_poly.entity_id
_entity_poly.type
_entity_poly.pdbx_seq_one_letter_code
_entity_poly.pdbx_strand_id
1 'polypeptide(L)'
;YAANVGFVIGSGGRYDNLLGHFGSPAPATGFGLRIDRLIEALGIQEETSEADAVIFSKEQRAQAILFAEEERARGRKVVLQDLAGIENIDHMTKSFANVTYFIGARKEERNG
;
A
#
# COMPACT_ATOMS: atom_id res chain seq x y z
N TYR A 1 -3.49 -26.93 -8.66
CA TYR A 1 -3.51 -26.95 -7.18
C TYR A 1 -2.30 -26.17 -6.70
N ALA A 2 -2.47 -25.26 -5.74
CA ALA A 2 -1.36 -24.56 -5.09
C ALA A 2 -1.08 -25.21 -3.74
N ALA A 3 0.19 -25.28 -3.34
CA ALA A 3 0.54 -25.64 -1.96
C ALA A 3 -0.06 -24.58 -1.02
N ASN A 4 -0.56 -25.02 0.14
CA ASN A 4 -1.24 -24.20 1.18
C ASN A 4 -2.71 -23.80 0.95
N VAL A 5 -3.38 -24.24 -0.11
CA VAL A 5 -4.85 -24.05 -0.25
C VAL A 5 -5.53 -25.36 -0.63
N GLY A 6 -6.50 -25.80 0.19
CA GLY A 6 -7.26 -27.05 -0.03
C GLY A 6 -8.22 -27.02 -1.23
N PHE A 7 -8.11 -26.03 -2.12
CA PHE A 7 -9.05 -25.76 -3.20
C PHE A 7 -8.34 -25.45 -4.53
N VAL A 8 -9.06 -25.65 -5.64
CA VAL A 8 -8.56 -25.36 -6.99
C VAL A 8 -8.49 -23.85 -7.22
N ILE A 9 -7.29 -23.31 -7.44
CA ILE A 9 -7.05 -21.86 -7.69
C ILE A 9 -7.27 -21.43 -9.16
N GLY A 10 -7.44 -22.39 -10.06
CA GLY A 10 -7.73 -22.17 -11.47
C GLY A 10 -8.01 -23.45 -12.21
N SER A 11 -8.74 -23.36 -13.31
CA SER A 11 -9.13 -24.49 -14.16
C SER A 11 -8.99 -24.11 -15.63
N GLY A 12 -8.82 -25.09 -16.49
CA GLY A 12 -8.68 -24.88 -17.93
C GLY A 12 -8.90 -26.15 -18.72
N GLY A 13 -8.84 -26.02 -20.03
CA GLY A 13 -9.00 -27.13 -20.96
C GLY A 13 -9.18 -26.67 -22.40
N ARG A 14 -9.34 -27.65 -23.28
CA ARG A 14 -9.72 -27.42 -24.68
C ARG A 14 -11.21 -27.12 -24.78
N TYR A 15 -11.55 -26.19 -25.65
CA TYR A 15 -12.93 -25.77 -25.94
C TYR A 15 -13.08 -25.48 -27.45
N ASP A 16 -12.71 -26.47 -28.26
CA ASP A 16 -12.65 -26.38 -29.73
C ASP A 16 -13.98 -25.99 -30.40
N ASN A 17 -15.11 -26.23 -29.73
CA ASN A 17 -16.43 -25.89 -30.27
C ASN A 17 -16.86 -24.44 -29.95
N LEU A 18 -16.14 -23.72 -29.07
CA LEU A 18 -16.54 -22.39 -28.60
C LEU A 18 -16.66 -21.38 -29.75
N LEU A 19 -15.60 -21.29 -30.57
CA LEU A 19 -15.56 -20.33 -31.68
C LEU A 19 -16.56 -20.69 -32.81
N GLY A 20 -16.99 -21.95 -32.87
CA GLY A 20 -18.06 -22.40 -33.76
C GLY A 20 -19.40 -21.70 -33.50
N HIS A 21 -19.70 -21.36 -32.23
CA HIS A 21 -20.90 -20.60 -31.87
C HIS A 21 -20.86 -19.12 -32.33
N PHE A 22 -19.68 -18.63 -32.72
CA PHE A 22 -19.45 -17.26 -33.21
C PHE A 22 -19.15 -17.22 -34.72
N GLY A 23 -19.38 -18.33 -35.45
CA GLY A 23 -19.25 -18.37 -36.91
C GLY A 23 -17.82 -18.55 -37.43
N SER A 24 -16.85 -18.84 -36.57
CA SER A 24 -15.44 -19.08 -36.97
C SER A 24 -14.88 -20.34 -36.32
N PRO A 25 -15.29 -21.55 -36.76
CA PRO A 25 -14.84 -22.80 -36.17
C PRO A 25 -13.30 -22.93 -36.18
N ALA A 26 -12.71 -23.06 -35.00
CA ALA A 26 -11.27 -23.26 -34.83
C ALA A 26 -10.98 -23.92 -33.47
N PRO A 27 -9.94 -24.77 -33.37
CA PRO A 27 -9.52 -25.35 -32.10
C PRO A 27 -9.08 -24.25 -31.12
N ALA A 28 -9.39 -24.43 -29.84
CA ALA A 28 -9.16 -23.42 -28.81
C ALA A 28 -8.85 -24.08 -27.46
N THR A 29 -7.98 -23.45 -26.67
CA THR A 29 -7.60 -23.91 -25.33
C THR A 29 -7.25 -22.72 -24.46
N GLY A 30 -7.43 -22.86 -23.15
CA GLY A 30 -7.07 -21.83 -22.19
C GLY A 30 -7.40 -22.24 -20.77
N PHE A 31 -7.07 -21.36 -19.83
CA PHE A 31 -7.35 -21.55 -18.41
C PHE A 31 -7.70 -20.22 -17.77
N GLY A 32 -8.43 -20.27 -16.67
CA GLY A 32 -8.78 -19.15 -15.82
C GLY A 32 -8.19 -19.32 -14.43
N LEU A 33 -7.74 -18.22 -13.84
CA LEU A 33 -7.26 -18.15 -12.47
C LEU A 33 -8.22 -17.29 -11.64
N ARG A 34 -8.41 -17.70 -10.38
CA ARG A 34 -9.19 -16.97 -9.39
C ARG A 34 -8.24 -16.11 -8.57
N ILE A 35 -8.23 -14.80 -8.85
CA ILE A 35 -7.28 -13.85 -8.26
C ILE A 35 -7.47 -13.78 -6.74
N ASP A 36 -8.70 -13.83 -6.26
CA ASP A 36 -9.06 -13.94 -4.84
C ASP A 36 -8.35 -15.14 -4.17
N ARG A 37 -8.43 -16.32 -4.80
CA ARG A 37 -7.79 -17.54 -4.28
C ARG A 37 -6.27 -17.52 -4.43
N LEU A 38 -5.75 -16.82 -5.43
CA LEU A 38 -4.33 -16.63 -5.61
C LEU A 38 -3.75 -15.75 -4.49
N ILE A 39 -4.43 -14.65 -4.14
CA ILE A 39 -4.04 -13.78 -3.03
C ILE A 39 -4.03 -14.56 -1.71
N GLU A 40 -5.07 -15.36 -1.45
CA GLU A 40 -5.14 -16.24 -0.27
C GLU A 40 -4.00 -17.27 -0.25
N ALA A 41 -3.73 -17.92 -1.38
CA ALA A 41 -2.65 -18.91 -1.51
C ALA A 41 -1.26 -18.32 -1.26
N LEU A 42 -1.05 -17.06 -1.64
CA LEU A 42 0.20 -16.35 -1.42
C LEU A 42 0.41 -15.97 0.05
N GLY A 43 -0.64 -16.03 0.88
CA GLY A 43 -0.54 -15.73 2.30
C GLY A 43 -0.09 -14.31 2.59
N ILE A 44 -0.41 -13.37 1.68
CA ILE A 44 -0.06 -11.96 1.82
C ILE A 44 -0.76 -11.44 3.08
N GLN A 45 0.01 -11.26 4.15
CA GLN A 45 -0.43 -10.49 5.32
C GLN A 45 -0.37 -9.01 4.97
N GLU A 46 -1.21 -8.20 5.63
CA GLU A 46 -1.05 -6.75 5.58
C GLU A 46 0.35 -6.42 6.12
N GLU A 47 1.29 -6.16 5.22
CA GLU A 47 2.57 -5.58 5.61
C GLU A 47 2.27 -4.22 6.22
N THR A 48 2.91 -3.92 7.36
CA THR A 48 2.94 -2.55 7.88
C THR A 48 3.32 -1.64 6.73
N SER A 49 2.51 -0.60 6.50
CA SER A 49 2.75 0.35 5.41
C SER A 49 4.22 0.77 5.42
N GLU A 50 4.92 0.58 4.30
CA GLU A 50 6.27 1.14 4.08
C GLU A 50 6.29 2.68 4.15
N ALA A 51 5.12 3.32 4.32
CA ALA A 51 5.08 4.76 4.45
C ALA A 51 5.67 5.22 5.79
N ASP A 52 6.40 6.32 5.73
CA ASP A 52 6.80 7.10 6.88
C ASP A 52 5.69 8.09 7.25
N ALA A 53 5.62 8.49 8.51
CA ALA A 53 4.75 9.55 8.98
C ALA A 53 5.56 10.78 9.42
N VAL A 54 5.04 11.96 9.09
CA VAL A 54 5.51 13.25 9.58
C VAL A 54 4.37 13.88 10.36
N ILE A 55 4.51 13.88 11.69
CA ILE A 55 3.52 14.44 12.62
C ILE A 55 3.94 15.85 13.00
N PHE A 56 3.06 16.83 12.84
CA PHE A 56 3.39 18.23 13.06
C PHE A 56 2.39 18.95 13.98
N SER A 57 2.86 19.93 14.75
CA SER A 57 2.00 20.94 15.37
C SER A 57 1.77 22.10 14.41
N LYS A 58 0.69 22.85 14.61
CA LYS A 58 0.28 23.96 13.73
C LYS A 58 1.42 24.96 13.46
N GLU A 59 2.28 25.20 14.45
CA GLU A 59 3.39 26.15 14.39
C GLU A 59 4.53 25.70 13.45
N GLN A 60 4.73 24.38 13.29
CA GLN A 60 5.81 23.80 12.47
C GLN A 60 5.28 23.21 11.15
N ARG A 61 4.02 23.48 10.80
CA ARG A 61 3.38 22.93 9.60
C ARG A 61 4.19 23.17 8.33
N ALA A 62 4.74 24.36 8.16
CA ALA A 62 5.51 24.70 6.96
C ALA A 62 6.78 23.84 6.83
N GLN A 63 7.52 23.66 7.92
CA GLN A 63 8.73 22.85 7.98
C GLN A 63 8.42 21.37 7.74
N ALA A 64 7.35 20.87 8.34
CA ALA A 64 6.90 19.49 8.14
C ALA A 64 6.52 19.22 6.67
N ILE A 65 5.86 20.18 6.01
CA ILE A 65 5.51 20.07 4.58
C ILE A 65 6.78 20.02 3.73
N LEU A 66 7.71 20.96 3.94
CA LEU A 66 8.98 21.00 3.19
C LEU A 66 9.77 19.70 3.35
N PHE A 67 9.89 19.21 4.59
CA PHE A 67 10.53 17.93 4.86
C PHE A 67 9.82 16.80 4.11
N ALA A 68 8.50 16.67 4.23
CA ALA A 68 7.76 15.62 3.53
C ALA A 68 7.89 15.70 2.00
N GLU A 69 7.97 16.90 1.42
CA GLU A 69 8.22 17.10 -0.01
C GLU A 69 9.61 16.61 -0.44
N GLU A 70 10.66 16.95 0.32
CA GLU A 70 12.02 16.46 0.06
C GLU A 70 12.09 14.93 0.14
N GLU A 71 11.45 14.34 1.15
CA GLU A 71 11.43 12.88 1.32
C GLU A 71 10.67 12.18 0.20
N ARG A 72 9.54 12.75 -0.24
CA ARG A 72 8.80 12.27 -1.40
C ARG A 72 9.60 12.40 -2.69
N ALA A 73 10.36 13.47 -2.86
CA ALA A 73 11.25 13.65 -4.01
C ALA A 73 12.39 12.60 -4.03
N ARG A 74 12.78 12.07 -2.86
CA ARG A 74 13.71 10.93 -2.72
C ARG A 74 13.05 9.58 -2.95
N GLY A 75 11.76 9.53 -3.30
CA GLY A 75 11.00 8.31 -3.57
C GLY A 75 10.37 7.65 -2.34
N ARG A 76 10.43 8.29 -1.16
CA ARG A 76 9.76 7.77 0.04
C ARG A 76 8.27 8.05 0.01
N LYS A 77 7.48 7.08 0.48
CA LYS A 77 6.04 7.27 0.74
C LYS A 77 5.93 7.96 2.10
N VAL A 78 5.37 9.17 2.14
CA VAL A 78 5.27 9.95 3.39
C VAL A 78 3.85 10.46 3.61
N VAL A 79 3.28 10.15 4.78
CA VAL A 79 2.02 10.69 5.27
C VAL A 79 2.30 11.91 6.15
N LEU A 80 1.57 13.00 5.91
CA LEU A 80 1.66 14.22 6.70
C LEU A 80 0.43 14.29 7.62
N GLN A 81 0.63 14.40 8.93
CA GLN A 81 -0.45 14.36 9.90
C GLN A 81 -0.35 15.49 10.92
N ASP A 82 -1.46 16.20 11.14
CA ASP A 82 -1.57 17.20 12.20
C ASP A 82 -1.73 16.51 13.56
N LEU A 83 -0.91 16.89 14.53
CA LEU A 83 -0.98 16.42 15.92
C LEU A 83 -2.37 16.62 16.52
N ALA A 84 -3.04 17.74 16.20
CA ALA A 84 -4.38 18.04 16.72
C ALA A 84 -5.47 17.10 16.20
N GLY A 85 -5.22 16.40 15.08
CA GLY A 85 -6.14 15.46 14.47
C GLY A 85 -5.92 14.00 14.91
N ILE A 86 -5.02 13.75 15.85
CA ILE A 86 -4.69 12.38 16.30
C ILE A 86 -5.33 12.14 17.67
N GLU A 87 -6.32 11.26 17.72
CA GLU A 87 -6.94 10.82 18.99
C GLU A 87 -6.01 9.90 19.80
N ASN A 88 -5.30 8.98 19.11
CA ASN A 88 -4.39 8.03 19.72
C ASN A 88 -3.11 7.90 18.90
N ILE A 89 -2.04 8.55 19.38
CA ILE A 89 -0.74 8.60 18.74
C ILE A 89 -0.04 7.24 18.71
N ASP A 90 -0.15 6.45 19.77
CA ASP A 90 0.48 5.14 19.87
C ASP A 90 -0.14 4.14 18.90
N HIS A 91 -1.46 4.25 18.66
CA HIS A 91 -2.14 3.43 17.67
C HIS A 91 -1.77 3.83 16.24
N MET A 92 -1.75 5.14 15.97
CA MET A 92 -1.42 5.65 14.64
C MET A 92 0.01 5.28 14.24
N THR A 93 0.98 5.52 15.12
CA THR A 93 2.42 5.37 14.81
C THR A 93 2.82 3.92 14.51
N LYS A 94 2.11 2.92 15.05
CA LYS A 94 2.30 1.50 14.73
C LYS A 94 2.03 1.14 13.27
N SER A 95 1.29 1.98 12.55
CA SER A 95 0.95 1.73 11.14
C SER A 95 2.01 2.22 10.16
N PHE A 96 3.10 2.83 10.64
CA PHE A 96 4.13 3.46 9.81
C PHE A 96 5.51 2.88 10.10
N ALA A 97 6.37 2.84 9.07
CA ALA A 97 7.73 2.34 9.19
C ALA A 97 8.61 3.25 10.04
N ASN A 98 8.53 4.57 9.82
CA ASN A 98 9.22 5.59 10.63
C ASN A 98 8.28 6.75 10.94
N VAL A 99 8.55 7.44 12.05
CA VAL A 99 7.78 8.61 12.47
C VAL A 99 8.72 9.77 12.80
N THR A 100 8.54 10.90 12.12
CA THR A 100 9.27 12.15 12.36
C THR A 100 8.34 13.20 12.95
N TYR A 101 8.79 13.87 14.00
CA TYR A 101 7.98 14.85 14.74
C TYR A 101 8.46 16.28 14.53
N PHE A 102 7.53 17.17 14.18
CA PHE A 102 7.72 18.61 14.08
C PHE A 102 6.77 19.29 15.07
N ILE A 103 7.11 19.28 16.36
CA ILE A 103 6.24 19.75 17.44
C ILE A 103 6.89 20.94 18.17
N GLY A 104 6.12 22.00 18.40
CA GLY A 104 6.48 23.10 19.29
C GLY A 104 6.86 24.41 18.61
N ALA A 105 7.01 25.48 19.40
CA ALA A 105 7.42 26.78 18.91
C ALA A 105 8.91 26.77 18.51
N ARG A 106 9.20 27.26 17.31
CA ARG A 106 10.55 27.39 16.75
C ARG A 106 11.44 28.12 17.76
N LYS A 107 12.39 27.44 18.41
CA LYS A 107 13.49 28.14 19.08
C LYS A 107 14.37 28.70 17.98
N GLU A 108 14.28 30.00 17.75
CA GLU A 108 15.30 30.74 17.02
C GLU A 108 16.64 30.49 17.73
N GLU A 109 17.54 29.74 17.10
CA GLU A 109 18.95 29.74 17.47
C GLU A 109 19.51 31.14 17.21
N ARG A 110 19.43 31.99 18.23
CA ARG A 110 20.22 33.20 18.33
C ARG A 110 21.65 32.80 18.71
N ASN A 111 22.49 32.54 17.72
CA ASN A 111 23.94 32.55 17.92
C ASN A 111 24.45 33.95 17.62
N GLY A 112 25.03 34.56 18.65
CA GLY A 112 25.74 35.84 18.60
C GLY A 112 27.23 35.66 18.28
#